data_AF-A0A951YFN9-F1
#
_entry.id   AF-A0A951YFN9-F1
#
_cell.length_a   1.000
_cell.length_b   1.000
_cell.length_c   1.000
_cell.angle_alpha   90.00
_cell.angle_beta   90.00
_cell.angle_gamma   90.00
#
_symmetry.space_group_name_H-M   'P 1'
#
loop_
_entity.id
_entity.type
_entity.pdbx_description
1 polymer ?
#
loop_
_entity_poly.entity_id
_entity_poly.type
_entity_poly.pdbx_seq_one_letter_code
_entity_poly.pdbx_strand_id
1 'polypeptide(L)'
;MKRIIIAFGALLFGLSATAQMTLEKDYLNVNSDVLNGADIEMNIINLSKSGYKYLAPDMLNGEIRIYNMNHSLWKTINVPTITNYFTETIQYVSEELFNTDSKVELALYYYSTIPNNTNHKILIINEDGNVLNTIDSAGIIKVFNVGNNTYKAIMKTGKEKFTVFNLPGTIPCDKCGNGLGLAKMGGDNSTGNISNPVPNPSNSQTTVEYTLPIGATSGVIDVYNMNGQKVK
;
A
#
# COMPACT_ATOMS: atom_id res chain seq x y z
N MET A 1 -42.71 11.36 61.22
CA MET A 1 -41.62 12.03 60.49
C MET A 1 -41.17 11.13 59.34
N LYS A 2 -41.63 11.40 58.10
CA LYS A 2 -41.30 10.61 56.90
C LYS A 2 -40.05 11.21 56.24
N ARG A 3 -38.99 10.43 56.09
CA ARG A 3 -37.76 10.85 55.40
C ARG A 3 -37.95 10.67 53.90
N ILE A 4 -37.96 11.77 53.16
CA ILE A 4 -37.93 11.78 51.70
C ILE A 4 -36.47 11.62 51.29
N ILE A 5 -36.13 10.47 50.70
CA ILE A 5 -34.83 10.25 50.08
C ILE A 5 -34.96 10.76 48.64
N ILE A 6 -34.32 11.90 48.36
CA ILE A 6 -34.20 12.44 47.00
C ILE A 6 -33.04 11.69 46.34
N ALA A 7 -33.37 10.80 45.40
CA ALA A 7 -32.39 10.12 44.57
C ALA A 7 -31.86 11.10 43.51
N PHE A 8 -30.58 11.46 43.61
CA PHE A 8 -29.86 12.23 42.60
C PHE A 8 -29.51 11.29 41.43
N GLY A 9 -30.36 11.29 40.39
CA GLY A 9 -30.06 10.59 39.14
C GLY A 9 -29.00 11.37 38.36
N ALA A 10 -27.75 10.92 38.42
CA ALA A 10 -26.69 11.42 37.55
C ALA A 10 -26.99 10.97 36.11
N LEU A 11 -27.43 11.90 35.26
CA LEU A 11 -27.51 11.71 33.82
C LEU A 11 -26.07 11.60 33.27
N LEU A 12 -25.57 10.37 33.16
CA LEU A 12 -24.40 10.07 32.36
C LEU A 12 -24.83 10.10 30.89
N PHE A 13 -24.72 11.26 30.25
CA PHE A 13 -24.71 11.32 28.80
C PHE A 13 -23.43 10.64 28.31
N GLY A 14 -23.57 9.38 27.90
CA GLY A 14 -22.52 8.68 27.15
C GLY A 14 -22.27 9.45 25.86
N LEU A 15 -21.10 10.07 25.74
CA LEU A 15 -20.58 10.55 24.47
C LEU A 15 -20.28 9.31 23.62
N SER A 16 -21.26 8.85 22.86
CA SER A 16 -21.03 7.92 21.76
C SER A 16 -20.29 8.69 20.67
N ALA A 17 -18.96 8.64 20.71
CA ALA A 17 -18.14 9.00 19.57
C ALA A 17 -18.49 8.03 18.44
N THR A 18 -19.32 8.47 17.50
CA THR A 18 -19.48 7.77 16.24
C THR A 18 -18.18 7.95 15.47
N ALA A 19 -17.54 6.87 15.06
CA ALA A 19 -16.43 6.96 14.12
C ALA A 19 -16.99 7.59 12.84
N GLN A 20 -16.56 8.80 12.51
CA GLN A 20 -17.00 9.54 11.33
C GLN A 20 -15.78 9.69 10.41
N MET A 21 -15.92 9.21 9.17
CA MET A 21 -14.99 9.60 8.11
C MET A 21 -15.33 11.02 7.69
N THR A 22 -14.32 11.88 7.56
CA THR A 22 -14.50 13.22 6.99
C THR A 22 -14.13 13.17 5.53
N LEU A 23 -15.00 13.65 4.66
CA LEU A 23 -14.68 13.80 3.25
C LEU A 23 -13.64 14.91 3.09
N GLU A 24 -12.46 14.57 2.58
CA GLU A 24 -11.41 15.56 2.26
C GLU A 24 -11.52 16.04 0.81
N LYS A 25 -11.72 15.12 -0.15
CA LYS A 25 -11.77 15.43 -1.57
C LYS A 25 -12.38 14.30 -2.40
N ASP A 26 -13.15 14.66 -3.44
CA ASP A 26 -13.56 13.76 -4.51
C ASP A 26 -12.65 13.87 -5.74
N TYR A 27 -12.35 12.73 -6.35
CA TYR A 27 -11.65 12.61 -7.62
C TYR A 27 -12.56 11.92 -8.63
N LEU A 28 -12.54 12.39 -9.89
CA LEU A 28 -13.24 11.70 -10.97
C LEU A 28 -12.48 10.41 -11.30
N ASN A 29 -13.15 9.26 -11.16
CA ASN A 29 -12.63 8.01 -11.69
C ASN A 29 -12.96 7.93 -13.18
N VAL A 30 -11.97 8.16 -14.02
CA VAL A 30 -12.11 8.13 -15.48
C VAL A 30 -11.76 6.76 -16.09
N ASN A 31 -11.44 5.75 -15.27
CA ASN A 31 -10.92 4.46 -15.74
C ASN A 31 -11.94 3.30 -15.72
N SER A 32 -13.01 3.38 -14.89
CA SER A 32 -13.87 2.21 -14.57
C SER A 32 -14.66 1.65 -15.75
N ASP A 33 -15.10 2.49 -16.68
CA ASP A 33 -16.08 2.08 -17.69
C ASP A 33 -15.46 1.85 -19.08
N VAL A 34 -14.23 2.31 -19.31
CA VAL A 34 -13.62 2.37 -20.66
C VAL A 34 -12.58 1.27 -20.90
N LEU A 35 -11.94 0.74 -19.85
CA LEU A 35 -10.76 -0.13 -19.98
C LEU A 35 -11.02 -1.61 -19.64
N ASN A 36 -12.24 -2.12 -19.83
CA ASN A 36 -12.59 -3.54 -19.64
C ASN A 36 -12.14 -4.14 -18.29
N GLY A 37 -12.30 -3.39 -17.19
CA GLY A 37 -11.98 -3.91 -15.85
C GLY A 37 -10.49 -3.90 -15.49
N ALA A 38 -9.68 -3.05 -16.12
CA ALA A 38 -8.34 -2.73 -15.61
C ALA A 38 -8.47 -2.15 -14.19
N ASP A 39 -7.97 -2.86 -13.18
CA ASP A 39 -7.95 -2.48 -11.75
C ASP A 39 -6.96 -1.34 -11.50
N ILE A 40 -7.21 -0.17 -12.10
CA ILE A 40 -6.37 1.01 -11.98
C ILE A 40 -7.03 1.97 -10.99
N GLU A 41 -6.72 1.73 -9.72
CA GLU A 41 -7.30 2.46 -8.61
C GLU A 41 -6.38 3.59 -8.12
N MET A 42 -7.00 4.65 -7.61
CA MET A 42 -6.30 5.67 -6.87
C MET A 42 -5.66 5.07 -5.61
N ASN A 43 -4.42 5.43 -5.30
CA ASN A 43 -3.65 4.83 -4.21
C ASN A 43 -2.83 5.88 -3.44
N ILE A 44 -2.43 5.56 -2.20
CA ILE A 44 -1.45 6.35 -1.44
C ILE A 44 -0.08 5.70 -1.58
N ILE A 45 0.85 6.41 -2.20
CA ILE A 45 2.24 5.99 -2.39
C ILE A 45 3.16 6.74 -1.41
N ASN A 46 4.35 6.19 -1.17
CA ASN A 46 5.44 6.72 -0.38
C ASN A 46 6.73 6.68 -1.22
N LEU A 47 7.27 7.85 -1.49
CA LEU A 47 8.46 8.03 -2.31
C LEU A 47 9.69 8.33 -1.43
N SER A 48 10.86 7.83 -1.82
CA SER A 48 12.06 7.84 -0.97
C SER A 48 12.58 9.22 -0.61
N LYS A 49 12.35 10.23 -1.45
CA LYS A 49 12.66 11.64 -1.20
C LYS A 49 11.43 12.46 -0.93
N SER A 50 10.37 12.20 -1.69
CA SER A 50 9.20 13.06 -1.71
C SER A 50 8.12 12.67 -0.68
N GLY A 51 8.26 11.53 -0.01
CA GLY A 51 7.34 11.04 1.02
C GLY A 51 5.96 10.65 0.48
N TYR A 52 4.94 10.72 1.33
CA TYR A 52 3.58 10.31 0.95
C TYR A 52 2.94 11.21 -0.11
N LYS A 53 2.21 10.59 -1.03
CA LYS A 53 1.47 11.20 -2.15
C LYS A 53 0.23 10.39 -2.49
N TYR A 54 -0.72 11.04 -3.17
CA TYR A 54 -1.81 10.36 -3.85
C TYR A 54 -1.44 10.08 -5.31
N LEU A 55 -1.53 8.83 -5.74
CA LEU A 55 -1.43 8.40 -7.13
C LEU A 55 -2.84 8.30 -7.71
N ALA A 56 -3.12 9.01 -8.80
CA ALA A 56 -4.41 9.00 -9.48
C ALA A 56 -4.18 8.83 -10.99
N PRO A 57 -4.30 7.59 -11.49
CA PRO A 57 -4.13 7.32 -12.91
C PRO A 57 -5.32 7.86 -13.73
N ASP A 58 -5.03 8.44 -14.90
CA ASP A 58 -5.98 8.89 -15.91
C ASP A 58 -5.61 8.24 -17.25
N MET A 59 -5.98 6.97 -17.38
CA MET A 59 -5.52 6.14 -18.48
C MET A 59 -6.30 6.41 -19.77
N LEU A 60 -7.46 7.07 -19.68
CA LEU A 60 -8.19 7.61 -20.83
C LEU A 60 -7.35 8.66 -21.56
N ASN A 61 -6.69 9.55 -20.81
CA ASN A 61 -5.81 10.57 -21.36
C ASN A 61 -4.35 10.10 -21.48
N GLY A 62 -4.03 8.88 -21.04
CA GLY A 62 -2.67 8.35 -21.04
C GLY A 62 -1.75 9.07 -20.05
N GLU A 63 -2.27 9.46 -18.90
CA GLU A 63 -1.56 10.22 -17.88
C GLU A 63 -1.64 9.54 -16.51
N ILE A 64 -0.64 9.79 -15.68
CA ILE A 64 -0.67 9.48 -14.24
C ILE A 64 -0.45 10.78 -13.49
N ARG A 65 -1.43 11.17 -12.68
CA ARG A 65 -1.35 12.38 -11.85
C ARG A 65 -0.97 12.00 -10.43
N ILE A 66 -0.02 12.73 -9.87
CA ILE A 66 0.42 12.56 -8.49
C ILE A 66 0.11 13.84 -7.74
N TYR A 67 -0.58 13.73 -6.61
CA TYR A 67 -0.95 14.85 -5.75
C TYR A 67 -0.22 14.78 -4.41
N ASN A 68 0.03 15.93 -3.82
CA ASN A 68 0.44 16.04 -2.44
C ASN A 68 -0.70 15.61 -1.50
N MET A 69 -0.36 15.30 -0.24
CA MET A 69 -1.37 14.93 0.78
C MET A 69 -2.38 16.06 1.07
N ASN A 70 -2.12 17.30 0.64
CA ASN A 70 -3.08 18.41 0.69
C ASN A 70 -3.90 18.57 -0.62
N HIS A 71 -3.97 17.52 -1.45
CA HIS A 71 -4.66 17.46 -2.74
C HIS A 71 -4.16 18.40 -3.85
N SER A 72 -3.08 19.15 -3.63
CA SER A 72 -2.46 19.94 -4.71
C SER A 72 -1.76 19.04 -5.73
N LEU A 73 -1.91 19.31 -7.02
CA LEU A 73 -1.22 18.57 -8.08
C LEU A 73 0.30 18.78 -7.93
N TRP A 74 1.04 17.67 -7.90
CA TRP A 74 2.50 17.68 -7.80
C TRP A 74 3.15 17.37 -9.15
N LYS A 75 2.73 16.28 -9.80
CA LYS A 75 3.26 15.85 -11.10
C LYS A 75 2.16 15.27 -11.99
N THR A 76 2.35 15.40 -13.30
CA THR A 76 1.63 14.66 -14.33
C THR A 76 2.67 13.94 -15.17
N ILE A 77 2.56 12.61 -15.26
CA ILE A 77 3.48 11.76 -15.99
C ILE A 77 2.73 11.16 -17.18
N ASN A 78 3.25 11.37 -18.39
CA ASN A 78 2.66 10.80 -19.60
C ASN A 78 3.02 9.32 -19.71
N VAL A 79 2.02 8.48 -19.93
CA VAL A 79 2.16 7.04 -20.16
C VAL A 79 2.32 6.79 -21.65
N PRO A 80 3.43 6.18 -22.09
CA PRO A 80 3.63 5.88 -23.51
C PRO A 80 2.58 4.91 -24.03
N THR A 81 2.03 5.17 -25.22
CA THR A 81 1.18 4.19 -25.90
C THR A 81 2.05 3.20 -26.67
N ILE A 82 1.70 1.91 -26.59
CA ILE A 82 2.39 0.85 -27.32
C ILE A 82 1.39 0.23 -28.31
N THR A 83 1.78 0.16 -29.58
CA THR A 83 0.91 -0.39 -30.63
C THR A 83 0.54 -1.84 -30.30
N ASN A 84 -0.76 -2.17 -30.35
CA ASN A 84 -1.34 -3.46 -30.01
C ASN A 84 -1.22 -3.88 -28.53
N TYR A 85 -1.02 -2.92 -27.63
CA TYR A 85 -1.04 -3.16 -26.19
C TYR A 85 -1.91 -2.12 -25.48
N PHE A 86 -2.57 -2.53 -24.41
CA PHE A 86 -3.19 -1.63 -23.44
C PHE A 86 -2.44 -1.71 -22.12
N THR A 87 -2.33 -0.58 -21.44
CA THR A 87 -1.80 -0.53 -20.07
C THR A 87 -2.86 -1.06 -19.12
N GLU A 88 -2.56 -2.14 -18.41
CA GLU A 88 -3.49 -2.82 -17.51
C GLU A 88 -3.41 -2.28 -16.08
N THR A 89 -2.18 -2.06 -15.59
CA THR A 89 -1.98 -1.63 -14.21
C THR A 89 -0.60 -1.03 -14.02
N ILE A 90 -0.48 -0.19 -13.01
CA ILE A 90 0.81 0.26 -12.48
C ILE A 90 1.25 -0.83 -11.51
N GLN A 91 2.50 -1.31 -11.60
CA GLN A 91 3.06 -2.33 -10.72
C GLN A 91 4.04 -1.79 -9.70
N TYR A 92 4.74 -0.70 -10.00
CA TYR A 92 5.54 0.03 -9.01
C TYR A 92 5.54 1.52 -9.29
N VAL A 93 5.59 2.32 -8.22
CA VAL A 93 5.95 3.73 -8.25
C VAL A 93 7.08 3.93 -7.26
N SER A 94 8.16 4.60 -7.65
CA SER A 94 9.35 4.75 -6.81
C SER A 94 10.13 6.01 -7.13
N GLU A 95 11.09 6.34 -6.27
CA GLU A 95 12.22 7.22 -6.56
C GLU A 95 13.48 6.40 -6.22
N GLU A 96 14.46 6.35 -7.13
CA GLU A 96 15.73 5.64 -6.93
C GLU A 96 15.60 4.11 -6.78
N LEU A 97 14.63 3.43 -7.39
CA LEU A 97 14.58 1.95 -7.33
C LEU A 97 15.18 1.32 -8.58
N PHE A 98 14.71 1.73 -9.76
CA PHE A 98 15.07 1.13 -11.04
C PHE A 98 16.33 1.77 -11.64
N ASN A 99 16.62 3.01 -11.27
CA ASN A 99 17.85 3.73 -11.55
C ASN A 99 18.36 4.45 -10.27
N THR A 100 19.38 5.30 -10.41
CA THR A 100 20.02 6.01 -9.30
C THR A 100 19.68 7.50 -9.23
N ASP A 101 18.80 8.01 -10.09
CA ASP A 101 18.35 9.40 -10.04
C ASP A 101 17.10 9.54 -9.16
N SER A 102 16.88 10.76 -8.67
CA SER A 102 15.76 11.03 -7.75
C SER A 102 14.44 11.34 -8.46
N LYS A 103 14.29 10.97 -9.75
CA LYS A 103 13.02 11.15 -10.47
C LYS A 103 12.03 10.08 -10.06
N VAL A 104 10.74 10.38 -10.20
CA VAL A 104 9.71 9.34 -10.06
C VAL A 104 9.84 8.35 -11.22
N GLU A 105 9.72 7.07 -10.89
CA GLU A 105 9.80 5.94 -11.80
C GLU A 105 8.52 5.12 -11.70
N LEU A 106 8.11 4.54 -12.82
CA LEU A 106 6.90 3.72 -12.93
C LEU A 106 7.25 2.41 -13.61
N ALA A 107 6.84 1.29 -13.02
CA ALA A 107 6.75 0.01 -13.72
C ALA A 107 5.30 -0.21 -14.15
N LEU A 108 5.07 -0.26 -15.45
CA LEU A 108 3.75 -0.36 -16.06
C LEU A 108 3.59 -1.74 -16.70
N TYR A 109 2.45 -2.38 -16.45
CA TYR A 109 2.10 -3.66 -17.06
C TYR A 109 1.17 -3.46 -18.25
N TYR A 110 1.56 -4.02 -19.38
CA TYR A 110 0.84 -3.96 -20.63
C TYR A 110 0.37 -5.35 -21.04
N TYR A 111 -0.88 -5.48 -21.50
CA TYR A 111 -1.40 -6.69 -22.12
C TYR A 111 -1.61 -6.51 -23.61
N SER A 112 -1.34 -7.57 -24.37
CA SER A 112 -1.54 -7.57 -25.81
C SER A 112 -3.03 -7.54 -26.15
N THR A 113 -3.39 -6.68 -27.11
CA THR A 113 -4.76 -6.59 -27.65
C THR A 113 -4.96 -7.52 -28.83
N ILE A 114 -3.93 -8.26 -29.23
CA ILE A 114 -3.99 -9.19 -30.35
C ILE A 114 -4.75 -10.45 -29.89
N PRO A 115 -5.81 -10.88 -30.61
CA PRO A 115 -6.55 -12.09 -30.25
C PRO A 115 -5.64 -13.30 -30.09
N ASN A 116 -5.87 -14.10 -29.05
CA ASN A 116 -5.10 -15.31 -28.70
C ASN A 116 -3.61 -15.07 -28.36
N ASN A 117 -3.18 -13.82 -28.18
CA ASN A 117 -1.84 -13.49 -27.76
C ASN A 117 -1.82 -13.17 -26.26
N THR A 118 -1.24 -14.05 -25.46
CA THR A 118 -1.06 -13.84 -24.01
C THR A 118 0.29 -13.21 -23.67
N ASN A 119 0.93 -12.55 -24.63
CA ASN A 119 2.15 -11.81 -24.36
C ASN A 119 1.81 -10.52 -23.62
N HIS A 120 2.46 -10.35 -22.49
CA HIS A 120 2.43 -9.14 -21.68
C HIS A 120 3.81 -8.49 -21.69
N LYS A 121 3.88 -7.20 -21.38
CA LYS A 121 5.14 -6.45 -21.32
C LYS A 121 5.18 -5.64 -20.03
N ILE A 122 6.38 -5.48 -19.49
CA ILE A 122 6.66 -4.49 -18.46
C ILE A 122 7.44 -3.35 -19.09
N LEU A 123 6.94 -2.13 -18.96
CA LEU A 123 7.65 -0.92 -19.34
C LEU A 123 8.07 -0.18 -18.07
N ILE A 124 9.35 0.11 -17.93
CA ILE A 124 9.85 0.94 -16.84
C ILE A 124 10.15 2.32 -17.43
N ILE A 125 9.51 3.35 -16.89
CA ILE A 125 9.67 4.74 -17.33
C ILE A 125 10.02 5.65 -16.16
N ASN A 126 10.59 6.83 -16.44
CA ASN A 126 10.68 7.91 -15.47
C ASN A 126 9.60 8.99 -15.71
N GLU A 127 9.54 9.97 -14.81
CA GLU A 127 8.54 11.03 -14.81
C GLU A 127 8.54 11.95 -16.03
N ASP A 128 9.65 11.99 -16.77
CA ASP A 128 9.74 12.73 -18.04
C ASP A 128 9.19 11.94 -19.22
N GLY A 129 8.73 10.69 -18.99
CA GLY A 129 8.28 9.77 -20.03
C GLY A 129 9.40 9.01 -20.74
N ASN A 130 10.65 9.11 -20.26
CA ASN A 130 11.75 8.33 -20.84
C ASN A 130 11.63 6.86 -20.44
N VAL A 131 11.77 5.97 -21.41
CA VAL A 131 11.81 4.52 -21.18
C VAL A 131 13.18 4.13 -20.63
N LEU A 132 13.21 3.66 -19.39
CA LEU A 132 14.40 3.12 -18.74
C LEU A 132 14.65 1.66 -19.12
N ASN A 133 13.57 0.87 -19.27
CA ASN A 133 13.68 -0.54 -19.68
C ASN A 133 12.36 -1.05 -20.29
N THR A 134 12.45 -2.09 -21.12
CA THR A 134 11.31 -2.84 -21.65
C THR A 134 11.58 -4.32 -21.50
N ILE A 135 10.66 -5.05 -20.87
CA ILE A 135 10.78 -6.49 -20.64
C ILE A 135 9.62 -7.19 -21.32
N ASP A 136 9.96 -7.99 -22.33
CA ASP A 136 8.99 -8.69 -23.17
C ASP A 136 8.54 -10.03 -22.58
N SER A 137 7.29 -10.39 -22.91
CA SER A 137 6.62 -11.58 -22.39
C SER A 137 6.70 -11.68 -20.86
N ALA A 138 6.63 -10.53 -20.18
CA ALA A 138 6.82 -10.42 -18.74
C ALA A 138 5.49 -10.44 -18.01
N GLY A 139 5.41 -11.19 -16.91
CA GLY A 139 4.29 -11.14 -15.97
C GLY A 139 4.54 -10.10 -14.87
N ILE A 140 3.78 -10.24 -13.77
CA ILE A 140 3.88 -9.36 -12.60
C ILE A 140 5.30 -9.32 -12.03
N ILE A 141 5.85 -8.13 -11.86
CA ILE A 141 7.10 -7.88 -11.14
C ILE A 141 6.89 -7.98 -9.63
N LYS A 142 7.80 -8.68 -8.96
CA LYS A 142 7.86 -8.73 -7.49
C LYS A 142 9.23 -8.26 -7.03
N VAL A 143 9.25 -7.20 -6.23
CA VAL A 143 10.47 -6.62 -5.67
C VAL A 143 10.68 -7.11 -4.24
N PHE A 144 11.90 -7.55 -3.95
CA PHE A 144 12.32 -8.07 -2.66
C PHE A 144 13.53 -7.30 -2.15
N ASN A 145 13.52 -6.92 -0.87
CA ASN A 145 14.72 -6.53 -0.16
C ASN A 145 15.44 -7.80 0.30
N VAL A 146 16.70 -7.97 -0.11
CA VAL A 146 17.54 -9.14 0.25
C VAL A 146 18.61 -8.81 1.30
N GLY A 147 18.48 -7.67 1.99
CA GLY A 147 19.39 -7.18 3.01
C GLY A 147 20.32 -6.08 2.51
N ASN A 148 20.91 -5.30 3.43
CA ASN A 148 21.88 -4.24 3.14
C ASN A 148 21.44 -3.26 2.03
N ASN A 149 20.17 -2.86 2.01
CA ASN A 149 19.59 -2.01 0.96
C ASN A 149 19.75 -2.56 -0.47
N THR A 150 19.91 -3.88 -0.61
CA THR A 150 19.98 -4.54 -1.90
C THR A 150 18.60 -5.06 -2.27
N TYR A 151 18.15 -4.72 -3.48
CA TYR A 151 16.85 -5.11 -3.97
C TYR A 151 16.96 -5.99 -5.21
N LYS A 152 16.04 -6.95 -5.33
CA LYS A 152 15.90 -7.81 -6.49
C LYS A 152 14.48 -7.81 -6.99
N ALA A 153 14.31 -7.74 -8.30
CA ALA A 153 13.04 -7.99 -8.96
C ALA A 153 13.01 -9.42 -9.49
N ILE A 154 11.89 -10.11 -9.29
CA ILE A 154 11.62 -11.44 -9.83
C ILE A 154 10.31 -11.35 -10.60
N MET A 155 10.30 -11.87 -11.82
CA MET A 155 9.09 -11.99 -12.63
C MET A 155 9.14 -13.22 -13.52
N LYS A 156 7.97 -13.72 -13.91
CA LYS A 156 7.87 -14.70 -14.99
C LYS A 156 8.13 -13.98 -16.31
N THR A 157 8.94 -14.57 -17.17
CA THR A 157 9.23 -14.11 -18.53
C THR A 157 9.07 -15.26 -19.51
N GLY A 158 8.35 -15.10 -20.60
CA GLY A 158 8.01 -16.20 -21.51
C GLY A 158 7.14 -17.27 -20.86
N LYS A 159 7.08 -18.47 -21.46
CA LYS A 159 6.16 -19.52 -21.02
C LYS A 159 6.56 -20.20 -19.72
N GLU A 160 7.86 -20.42 -19.48
CA GLU A 160 8.35 -21.29 -18.39
C GLU A 160 9.62 -20.77 -17.71
N LYS A 161 9.96 -19.49 -17.87
CA LYS A 161 11.18 -18.90 -17.30
C LYS A 161 10.84 -17.88 -16.23
N PHE A 162 11.59 -17.88 -15.14
CA PHE A 162 11.67 -16.76 -14.21
C PHE A 162 12.96 -16.00 -14.48
N THR A 163 12.87 -14.68 -14.48
CA THR A 163 14.04 -13.80 -14.60
C THR A 163 14.18 -13.00 -13.33
N VAL A 164 15.42 -12.91 -12.84
CA VAL A 164 15.80 -12.17 -11.63
C VAL A 164 16.67 -11.00 -12.06
N PHE A 165 16.32 -9.80 -11.61
CA PHE A 165 17.07 -8.57 -11.86
C PHE A 165 17.64 -8.04 -10.55
N ASN A 166 18.85 -7.51 -10.61
CA ASN A 166 19.38 -6.69 -9.54
C ASN A 166 18.87 -5.25 -9.73
N LEU A 167 18.35 -4.63 -8.68
CA LEU A 167 17.89 -3.25 -8.73
C LEU A 167 18.93 -2.34 -8.07
N PRO A 168 19.26 -1.20 -8.70
CA PRO A 168 20.37 -0.36 -8.25
C PRO A 168 20.09 0.44 -6.98
N GLY A 169 18.82 0.67 -6.61
CA GLY A 169 18.52 1.47 -5.43
C GLY A 169 17.45 0.90 -4.53
N THR A 170 16.65 1.76 -3.90
CA THR A 170 15.91 1.45 -2.67
C THR A 170 14.47 1.93 -2.72
N ILE A 171 13.63 1.35 -1.86
CA ILE A 171 12.27 1.83 -1.60
C ILE A 171 12.10 2.10 -0.11
N PRO A 172 11.29 3.10 0.28
CA PRO A 172 10.92 3.32 1.68
C PRO A 172 10.38 2.03 2.30
N CYS A 173 10.91 1.67 3.47
CA CYS A 173 10.47 0.48 4.19
C CYS A 173 9.47 0.87 5.28
N ASP A 174 8.20 1.00 4.92
CA ASP A 174 7.13 1.09 5.92
C ASP A 174 6.58 -0.32 6.17
N LYS A 175 7.26 -1.09 7.02
CA LYS A 175 6.80 -2.41 7.52
C LYS A 175 6.15 -3.33 6.46
N CYS A 176 6.92 -3.63 5.42
CA CYS A 176 6.85 -4.79 4.51
C CYS A 176 5.46 -5.34 4.09
N GLY A 177 4.90 -4.87 2.97
CA GLY A 177 3.96 -5.69 2.18
C GLY A 177 3.16 -4.98 1.08
N ASN A 178 3.56 -5.23 -0.19
CA ASN A 178 3.05 -4.76 -1.49
C ASN A 178 3.15 -3.23 -1.70
N GLY A 179 3.89 -2.71 -2.69
CA GLY A 179 4.01 -3.17 -4.07
C GLY A 179 3.44 -2.16 -5.06
N LEU A 180 3.37 -0.86 -4.73
CA LEU A 180 3.26 0.30 -5.63
C LEU A 180 3.96 1.52 -5.01
N GLY A 181 5.12 1.29 -4.37
CA GLY A 181 5.73 2.27 -3.48
C GLY A 181 4.88 2.59 -2.24
N LEU A 182 4.07 1.68 -1.70
CA LEU A 182 2.93 2.07 -0.87
C LEU A 182 3.23 2.32 0.62
N ALA A 183 2.53 3.31 1.15
CA ALA A 183 1.98 3.25 2.49
C ALA A 183 0.85 2.21 2.49
N LYS A 184 0.94 1.19 3.34
CA LYS A 184 -0.22 0.36 3.64
C LYS A 184 -1.04 1.06 4.72
N MET A 185 -2.18 1.66 4.36
CA MET A 185 -3.27 1.80 5.33
C MET A 185 -4.10 0.52 5.28
N GLY A 186 -3.83 -0.38 6.24
CA GLY A 186 -4.68 -1.52 6.55
C GLY A 186 -4.20 -2.85 5.99
N GLY A 187 -3.85 -3.78 6.90
CA GLY A 187 -3.98 -5.22 6.64
C GLY A 187 -2.70 -6.05 6.60
N ASP A 188 -1.62 -5.64 7.27
CA ASP A 188 -0.80 -6.62 8.00
C ASP A 188 0.08 -5.89 9.00
N ASN A 189 -0.49 -5.72 10.17
CA ASN A 189 0.13 -5.09 11.30
C ASN A 189 1.22 -6.00 11.83
N SER A 190 2.48 -5.73 11.51
CA SER A 190 3.55 -5.86 12.53
C SER A 190 3.52 -4.63 13.47
N THR A 191 2.33 -4.30 13.94
CA THR A 191 2.11 -3.35 15.04
C THR A 191 1.97 -4.17 16.30
N GLY A 192 3.08 -4.54 16.94
CA GLY A 192 3.04 -5.22 18.23
C GLY A 192 2.03 -6.37 18.27
N ASN A 193 2.23 -7.40 17.46
CA ASN A 193 1.35 -8.55 17.55
C ASN A 193 1.57 -9.20 18.92
N ILE A 194 0.51 -9.15 19.74
CA ILE A 194 0.35 -10.04 20.87
C ILE A 194 0.28 -11.44 20.27
N SER A 195 1.21 -12.32 20.68
CA SER A 195 1.15 -13.72 20.28
C SER A 195 -0.17 -14.35 20.72
N ASN A 196 -0.60 -15.42 20.03
CA ASN A 196 -1.63 -16.26 20.61
C ASN A 196 -1.15 -16.73 22.00
N PRO A 197 -1.95 -16.58 23.07
CA PRO A 197 -1.52 -16.97 24.39
C PRO A 197 -1.23 -18.48 24.46
N VAL A 198 -0.17 -18.90 25.16
CA VAL A 198 0.19 -20.31 25.32
C VAL A 198 0.43 -20.66 26.79
N PRO A 199 -0.23 -21.71 27.35
CA PRO A 199 -1.28 -22.50 26.71
C PRO A 199 -2.61 -21.73 26.61
N ASN A 200 -3.40 -22.04 25.58
CA ASN A 200 -4.78 -21.59 25.44
C ASN A 200 -5.62 -22.75 24.88
N PRO A 201 -6.56 -23.34 25.64
CA PRO A 201 -7.01 -22.93 26.99
C PRO A 201 -5.96 -23.12 28.09
N SER A 202 -6.13 -22.41 29.22
CA SER A 202 -5.31 -22.58 30.43
C SER A 202 -6.19 -22.61 31.68
N ASN A 203 -5.74 -23.35 32.70
CA ASN A 203 -6.43 -23.48 33.98
C ASN A 203 -5.93 -22.48 35.05
N SER A 204 -4.81 -21.80 34.84
CA SER A 204 -4.26 -20.87 35.84
C SER A 204 -3.38 -19.76 35.27
N GLN A 205 -2.52 -20.05 34.28
CA GLN A 205 -1.59 -19.07 33.72
C GLN A 205 -1.41 -19.25 32.21
N THR A 206 -1.29 -18.16 31.47
CA THR A 206 -0.97 -18.19 30.03
C THR A 206 0.15 -17.19 29.76
N THR A 207 0.93 -17.45 28.71
CA THR A 207 2.04 -16.60 28.29
C THR A 207 1.62 -15.81 27.06
N VAL A 208 1.77 -14.49 27.12
CA VAL A 208 1.56 -13.58 26.00
C VAL A 208 2.89 -12.93 25.66
N GLU A 209 3.43 -13.26 24.50
CA GLU A 209 4.66 -12.64 24.00
C GLU A 209 4.30 -11.39 23.20
N TYR A 210 5.07 -10.32 23.42
CA TYR A 210 4.91 -9.04 22.74
C TYR A 210 6.28 -8.45 22.46
N THR A 211 6.49 -7.98 21.24
CA THR A 211 7.70 -7.25 20.84
C THR A 211 7.36 -5.77 20.69
N LEU A 212 8.04 -4.91 21.45
CA LEU A 212 7.88 -3.46 21.32
C LEU A 212 8.26 -3.01 19.90
N PRO A 213 7.51 -2.09 19.30
CA PRO A 213 7.92 -1.46 18.04
C PRO A 213 9.30 -0.82 18.15
N ILE A 214 10.06 -0.84 17.06
CA ILE A 214 11.37 -0.18 16.99
C ILE A 214 11.20 1.31 17.34
N GLY A 215 11.98 1.78 18.31
CA GLY A 215 11.93 3.17 18.82
C GLY A 215 10.96 3.38 20.00
N ALA A 216 10.09 2.42 20.32
CA ALA A 216 9.27 2.49 21.52
C ALA A 216 10.08 2.03 22.75
N THR A 217 10.09 2.84 23.80
CA THR A 217 10.76 2.51 25.07
C THR A 217 9.81 1.92 26.11
N SER A 218 8.51 1.93 25.85
CA SER A 218 7.47 1.43 26.76
C SER A 218 6.23 0.98 26.01
N GLY A 219 5.50 0.03 26.58
CA GLY A 219 4.19 -0.43 26.13
C GLY A 219 3.35 -0.89 27.31
N VAL A 220 2.04 -0.99 27.12
CA VAL A 220 1.08 -1.41 28.15
C VAL A 220 0.29 -2.60 27.62
N ILE A 221 0.15 -3.65 28.44
CA ILE A 221 -0.74 -4.78 28.20
C ILE A 221 -1.83 -4.74 29.26
N ASP A 222 -3.07 -4.56 28.82
CA ASP A 222 -4.25 -4.56 29.68
C ASP A 222 -5.00 -5.89 29.52
N VAL A 223 -5.40 -6.50 30.63
CA VAL A 223 -6.15 -7.76 30.64
C VAL A 223 -7.57 -7.49 31.11
N TYR A 224 -8.56 -7.97 30.37
CA TYR A 224 -9.98 -7.80 30.66
C TYR A 224 -10.66 -9.15 30.89
N ASN A 225 -11.62 -9.19 31.80
CA ASN A 225 -12.51 -10.35 31.94
C ASN A 225 -13.64 -10.32 30.89
N MET A 226 -14.46 -11.38 30.84
CA MET A 226 -15.57 -11.49 29.87
C MET A 226 -16.66 -10.42 30.04
N ASN A 227 -16.68 -9.72 31.18
CA ASN A 227 -17.59 -8.59 31.44
C ASN A 227 -16.95 -7.24 31.03
N GLY A 228 -15.78 -7.25 30.40
CA GLY A 228 -15.06 -6.04 29.99
C GLY A 228 -14.40 -5.27 31.14
N GLN A 229 -14.26 -5.89 32.32
CA GLN A 229 -13.59 -5.25 33.47
C GLN A 229 -12.09 -5.52 33.42
N LYS A 230 -11.28 -4.46 33.56
CA LYS A 230 -9.82 -4.58 33.65
C LYS A 230 -9.43 -5.32 34.93
N VAL A 231 -8.68 -6.41 34.77
CA VAL A 231 -8.17 -7.24 35.88
C VAL A 231 -6.67 -7.08 36.09
N LYS A 232 -5.92 -6.63 35.06
CA LYS A 232 -4.52 -6.28 35.16
C LYS A 232 -4.16 -5.17 34.19
#